data_AF-A0A1B6J9T0-F1
#
_entry.id   AF-A0A1B6J9T0-F1
#
_cell.length_a   1.000
_cell.length_b   1.000
_cell.length_c   1.000
_cell.angle_alpha   90.00
_cell.angle_beta   90.00
_cell.angle_gamma   90.00
#
_symmetry.space_group_name_H-M   'P 1'
#
loop_
_entity.id
_entity.type
_entity.pdbx_description
1 polymer ?
#
loop_
_entity_poly.entity_id
_entity_poly.type
_entity_poly.pdbx_seq_one_letter_code
_entity_poly.pdbx_strand_id
1 'polypeptide(L)'
;LDPMTPVVRDLDGQVYVREHDGSLLAGGFEPVAKPAYEDGSIPLKMMDLNIGLKPKKKRGVDYAEGDSPVERVLPEDWDHFHVLLEQLLHRVPRLGSAVLHKLTNGPEGFSPDCKWIIGEAPELRNYHVVAGMKTVGISAAGGVGRATAERIINGLFPYDMYELDICRFLGLHNNRKFLRDRSREAPGLHYALPYPFREFRTGRNLRMSPIYPRLREAGAVFGQVMGYERP
;
A
#
# COMPACT_ATOMS: atom_id res chain seq x y z
N LEU A 1 27.73 7.00 -7.07
CA LEU A 1 27.49 7.29 -5.63
C LEU A 1 28.09 6.16 -4.82
N ASP A 2 28.46 6.40 -3.56
CA ASP A 2 28.98 5.35 -2.68
C ASP A 2 27.83 4.36 -2.34
N PRO A 3 28.00 3.02 -2.54
CA PRO A 3 26.99 2.03 -2.16
C PRO A 3 26.59 2.06 -0.67
N MET A 4 27.43 2.62 0.19
CA MET A 4 27.16 2.82 1.62
C MET A 4 26.40 4.12 1.92
N THR A 5 26.00 4.89 0.89
CA THR A 5 25.17 6.08 1.08
C THR A 5 23.87 5.68 1.79
N PRO A 6 23.52 6.32 2.93
CA PRO A 6 22.36 5.92 3.70
C PRO A 6 21.06 6.15 2.93
N VAL A 7 20.07 5.31 3.21
CA VAL A 7 18.69 5.57 2.78
C VAL A 7 18.15 6.77 3.56
N VAL A 8 17.65 7.77 2.83
CA VAL A 8 17.05 8.97 3.40
C VAL A 8 15.55 8.91 3.23
N ARG A 9 14.80 9.29 4.27
CA ARG A 9 13.36 9.52 4.22
C ARG A 9 13.09 10.96 4.68
N ASP A 10 12.48 11.74 3.82
CA ASP A 10 11.95 13.05 4.14
C ASP A 10 10.44 12.90 4.39
N LEU A 11 10.06 12.87 5.67
CA LEU A 11 8.67 12.65 6.07
C LEU A 11 7.79 13.85 5.66
N ASP A 12 8.32 15.06 5.73
CA ASP A 12 7.59 16.28 5.39
C ASP A 12 7.35 16.39 3.88
N GLY A 13 8.38 16.07 3.08
CA GLY A 13 8.29 16.02 1.62
C GLY A 13 7.67 14.73 1.07
N GLN A 14 7.36 13.77 1.95
CA GLN A 14 6.75 12.47 1.62
C GLN A 14 7.56 11.61 0.64
N VAL A 15 8.88 11.75 0.66
CA VAL A 15 9.79 11.11 -0.29
C VAL A 15 10.87 10.30 0.40
N TYR A 16 11.40 9.32 -0.31
CA TYR A 16 12.58 8.57 0.08
C TYR A 16 13.60 8.56 -1.06
N VAL A 17 14.87 8.48 -0.70
CA VAL A 17 15.99 8.43 -1.63
C VAL A 17 16.97 7.37 -1.14
N ARG A 18 17.47 6.55 -2.07
CA ARG A 18 18.57 5.62 -1.82
C ARG A 18 19.54 5.60 -2.98
N GLU A 19 20.76 5.16 -2.71
CA GLU A 19 21.68 4.74 -3.77
C GLU A 19 21.16 3.48 -4.46
N HIS A 20 21.36 3.39 -5.77
CA HIS A 20 21.13 2.20 -6.57
C HIS A 20 22.08 2.17 -7.77
N ASP A 21 23.00 1.21 -7.77
CA ASP A 21 23.93 0.92 -8.87
C ASP A 21 24.71 2.16 -9.36
N GLY A 22 25.24 2.93 -8.41
CA GLY A 22 25.96 4.18 -8.62
C GLY A 22 25.08 5.41 -8.84
N SER A 23 23.75 5.24 -8.93
CA SER A 23 22.74 6.28 -9.20
C SER A 23 21.84 6.54 -7.98
N LEU A 24 20.94 7.52 -8.08
CA LEU A 24 19.88 7.72 -7.08
C LEU A 24 18.60 7.03 -7.56
N LEU A 25 17.96 6.31 -6.65
CA LEU A 25 16.58 5.89 -6.77
C LEU A 25 15.76 6.70 -5.77
N ALA A 26 14.74 7.39 -6.27
CA ALA A 26 13.84 8.19 -5.46
C ALA A 26 12.39 7.79 -5.73
N GLY A 27 11.55 7.94 -4.71
CA GLY A 27 10.12 7.69 -4.77
C GLY A 27 9.43 8.30 -3.57
N GLY A 28 8.13 8.10 -3.44
CA GLY A 28 7.37 8.65 -2.32
C GLY A 28 5.95 8.12 -2.27
N PHE A 29 5.18 8.65 -1.33
CA PHE A 29 3.74 8.42 -1.22
C PHE A 29 3.07 9.77 -1.29
N GLU A 30 2.39 10.07 -2.40
CA GLU A 30 1.68 11.32 -2.57
C GLU A 30 0.52 11.48 -1.57
N PRO A 31 0.15 12.72 -1.18
CA PRO A 31 -0.92 12.94 -0.20
C PRO A 31 -2.29 12.42 -0.67
N VAL A 32 -2.51 12.38 -1.99
CA VAL A 32 -3.75 11.94 -2.62
C VAL A 32 -3.42 10.80 -3.57
N ALA A 33 -3.60 9.56 -3.10
CA ALA A 33 -3.28 8.40 -3.90
C ALA A 33 -4.29 8.20 -5.05
N LYS A 34 -3.76 7.78 -6.20
CA LYS A 34 -4.56 7.46 -7.39
C LYS A 34 -4.86 5.95 -7.46
N PRO A 35 -6.12 5.51 -7.40
CA PRO A 35 -6.42 4.09 -7.56
C PRO A 35 -6.13 3.64 -8.99
N ALA A 36 -5.58 2.43 -9.11
CA ALA A 36 -5.48 1.74 -10.38
C ALA A 36 -6.75 0.90 -10.63
N TYR A 37 -7.06 0.64 -11.91
CA TYR A 37 -8.11 -0.30 -12.34
C TYR A 37 -9.52 0.03 -11.81
N GLU A 38 -9.89 1.32 -11.77
CA GLU A 38 -11.22 1.75 -11.31
C GLU A 38 -12.38 1.27 -12.18
N ASP A 39 -12.11 0.87 -13.41
CA ASP A 39 -13.05 0.21 -14.31
C ASP A 39 -13.37 -1.25 -13.91
N GLY A 40 -12.68 -1.77 -12.89
CA GLY A 40 -12.82 -3.14 -12.39
C GLY A 40 -12.02 -4.17 -13.18
N SER A 41 -11.27 -3.75 -14.21
CA SER A 41 -10.48 -4.63 -15.06
C SER A 41 -9.07 -4.76 -14.50
N ILE A 42 -8.87 -5.69 -13.57
CA ILE A 42 -7.53 -5.99 -13.06
C ILE A 42 -6.87 -6.96 -14.04
N PRO A 43 -5.77 -6.57 -14.71
CA PRO A 43 -5.08 -7.44 -15.65
C PRO A 43 -4.49 -8.63 -14.90
N LEU A 44 -5.03 -9.82 -15.18
CA LEU A 44 -4.58 -11.08 -14.60
C LEU A 44 -3.35 -11.63 -15.34
N LYS A 45 -3.14 -11.22 -16.60
CA LYS A 45 -2.03 -11.62 -17.49
C LYS A 45 -1.45 -10.43 -18.25
N MET A 46 -0.18 -10.52 -18.68
CA MET A 46 0.52 -9.42 -19.39
C MET A 46 -0.14 -9.04 -20.73
N MET A 47 -0.77 -9.99 -21.43
CA MET A 47 -1.43 -9.74 -22.71
C MET A 47 -2.66 -8.82 -22.60
N ASP A 48 -3.23 -8.69 -21.40
CA ASP A 48 -4.38 -7.84 -21.12
C ASP A 48 -3.96 -6.39 -20.82
N LEU A 49 -2.65 -6.14 -20.58
CA LEU A 49 -2.07 -4.80 -20.62
C LEU A 49 -1.89 -4.41 -22.08
N ASN A 50 -2.75 -3.53 -22.59
CA ASN A 50 -2.64 -2.98 -23.94
C ASN A 50 -1.50 -1.94 -24.03
N ILE A 51 -0.31 -2.30 -23.56
CA ILE A 51 0.89 -1.48 -23.51
C ILE A 51 1.96 -2.32 -24.20
N GLY A 52 2.36 -1.93 -25.42
CA GLY A 52 3.26 -2.66 -26.32
C GLY A 52 4.71 -2.85 -25.85
N LEU A 53 4.93 -3.19 -24.58
CA LEU A 53 6.21 -3.54 -24.00
C LEU A 53 6.47 -5.04 -24.21
N LYS A 54 7.39 -5.35 -25.13
CA LYS A 54 7.95 -6.71 -25.24
C LYS A 54 8.73 -7.05 -23.96
N PRO A 55 8.56 -8.24 -23.37
CA PRO A 55 9.34 -8.63 -22.19
C PRO A 55 10.84 -8.63 -22.50
N LYS A 56 11.64 -7.91 -21.71
CA LYS A 56 13.11 -7.97 -21.79
C LYS A 56 13.60 -9.24 -21.08
N LYS A 57 14.28 -10.13 -21.81
CA LYS A 57 15.01 -11.27 -21.22
C LYS A 57 16.09 -10.76 -20.26
N LYS A 58 16.01 -11.11 -18.97
CA LYS A 58 17.18 -11.04 -18.07
C LYS A 58 18.16 -12.15 -18.46
N ARG A 59 19.46 -11.82 -18.56
CA ARG A 59 20.53 -12.80 -18.82
C ARG A 59 20.62 -13.79 -17.64
N GLY A 60 20.48 -15.08 -17.93
CA GLY A 60 20.86 -16.17 -17.00
C GLY A 60 19.75 -16.77 -16.14
N VAL A 61 18.47 -16.47 -16.39
CA VAL A 61 17.35 -17.17 -15.74
C VAL A 61 16.39 -17.66 -16.83
N ASP A 62 16.42 -18.96 -17.09
CA ASP A 62 15.48 -19.61 -18.01
C ASP A 62 14.14 -19.77 -17.28
N TYR A 63 13.27 -18.78 -17.45
CA TYR A 63 11.85 -18.94 -17.14
C TYR A 63 11.22 -19.81 -18.22
N ALA A 64 10.39 -20.79 -17.86
CA ALA A 64 9.58 -21.53 -18.81
C ALA A 64 8.77 -20.56 -19.69
N GLU A 65 8.41 -20.93 -20.93
CA GLU A 65 7.55 -20.10 -21.79
C GLU A 65 6.24 -19.74 -21.04
N GLY A 66 6.16 -18.50 -20.53
CA GLY A 66 5.03 -18.01 -19.73
C GLY A 66 5.36 -17.60 -18.28
N ASP A 67 6.55 -17.93 -17.76
CA ASP A 67 6.91 -17.80 -16.33
C ASP A 67 7.84 -16.62 -16.00
N SER A 68 8.15 -15.74 -16.94
CA SER A 68 8.89 -14.52 -16.61
C SER A 68 8.07 -13.68 -15.62
N PRO A 69 8.61 -13.23 -14.47
CA PRO A 69 7.88 -12.42 -13.51
C PRO A 69 7.35 -11.17 -14.22
N VAL A 70 6.04 -11.18 -14.44
CA VAL A 70 5.34 -10.18 -15.23
C VAL A 70 5.29 -8.89 -14.41
N GLU A 71 6.13 -7.92 -14.77
CA GLU A 71 6.15 -6.62 -14.09
C GLU A 71 4.83 -5.90 -14.42
N ARG A 72 3.92 -5.78 -13.45
CA ARG A 72 2.69 -4.99 -13.57
C ARG A 72 3.10 -3.52 -13.61
N VAL A 73 3.36 -2.97 -14.80
CA VAL A 73 3.82 -1.59 -14.99
C VAL A 73 2.73 -0.78 -15.67
N LEU A 74 2.28 0.29 -15.01
CA LEU A 74 1.38 1.28 -15.59
C LEU A 74 2.19 2.29 -16.43
N PRO A 75 1.55 3.03 -17.35
CA PRO A 75 2.20 4.14 -18.03
C PRO A 75 2.76 5.14 -17.03
N GLU A 76 3.88 5.77 -17.40
CA GLU A 76 4.46 6.86 -16.63
C GLU A 76 3.45 8.01 -16.48
N ASP A 77 3.28 8.52 -15.26
CA ASP A 77 2.36 9.61 -14.93
C ASP A 77 3.15 10.74 -14.26
N TRP A 78 3.73 11.60 -15.11
CA TRP A 78 4.58 12.70 -14.68
C TRP A 78 3.81 13.78 -13.91
N ASP A 79 2.56 14.03 -14.29
CA ASP A 79 1.71 15.01 -13.63
C ASP A 79 1.34 14.56 -12.21
N HIS A 80 1.12 13.25 -12.01
CA HIS A 80 0.90 12.69 -10.68
C HIS A 80 2.19 12.66 -9.84
N PHE A 81 3.32 12.32 -10.46
CA PHE A 81 4.62 12.27 -9.78
C PHE A 81 5.20 13.67 -9.45
N HIS A 82 4.76 14.71 -10.16
CA HIS A 82 5.24 16.09 -10.04
C HIS A 82 5.35 16.58 -8.58
N VAL A 83 4.35 16.31 -7.75
CA VAL A 83 4.33 16.79 -6.35
C VAL A 83 5.47 16.22 -5.52
N LEU A 84 5.88 14.98 -5.80
CA LEU A 84 7.03 14.34 -5.16
C LEU A 84 8.34 14.85 -5.77
N LEU A 85 8.36 15.07 -7.09
CA LEU A 85 9.53 15.60 -7.79
C LEU A 85 9.92 17.00 -7.29
N GLU A 86 8.95 17.89 -7.05
CA GLU A 86 9.21 19.21 -6.47
C GLU A 86 9.92 19.11 -5.12
N GLN A 87 9.45 18.21 -4.24
CA GLN A 87 10.07 17.98 -2.93
C GLN A 87 11.47 17.37 -3.07
N LEU A 88 11.67 16.44 -4.00
CA LEU A 88 12.97 15.85 -4.30
C LEU A 88 13.99 16.91 -4.77
N LEU A 89 13.58 17.80 -5.69
CA LEU A 89 14.42 18.88 -6.19
C LEU A 89 14.76 19.90 -5.10
N HIS A 90 13.80 20.21 -4.23
CA HIS A 90 14.03 21.08 -3.08
C HIS A 90 15.05 20.48 -2.09
N ARG A 91 14.93 19.19 -1.76
CA ARG A 91 15.84 18.52 -0.81
C ARG A 91 17.21 18.20 -1.39
N VAL A 92 17.27 17.84 -2.68
CA VAL A 92 18.51 17.49 -3.38
C VAL A 92 18.60 18.32 -4.66
N PRO A 93 19.03 19.59 -4.59
CA PRO A 93 19.07 20.49 -5.75
C PRO A 93 19.89 19.96 -6.93
N ARG A 94 20.90 19.11 -6.66
CA ARG A 94 21.71 18.47 -7.72
C ARG A 94 20.91 17.52 -8.61
N LEU A 95 19.75 17.01 -8.17
CA LEU A 95 18.85 16.21 -9.00
C LEU A 95 18.36 16.99 -10.23
N GLY A 96 18.25 18.32 -10.17
CA GLY A 96 17.82 19.14 -11.30
C GLY A 96 18.77 19.10 -12.51
N SER A 97 20.03 18.70 -12.28
CA SER A 97 21.04 18.50 -13.34
C SER A 97 21.28 17.02 -13.67
N ALA A 98 20.58 16.10 -13.00
CA ALA A 98 20.78 14.67 -13.20
C ALA A 98 20.09 14.18 -14.48
N VAL A 99 20.65 13.13 -15.07
CA VAL A 99 20.03 12.45 -16.21
C VAL A 99 18.98 11.47 -15.69
N LEU A 100 17.74 11.67 -16.11
CA LEU A 100 16.66 10.73 -15.82
C LEU A 100 16.89 9.41 -16.57
N HIS A 101 16.85 8.29 -15.84
CA HIS A 101 16.93 6.96 -16.46
C HIS A 101 15.55 6.41 -16.83
N LYS A 102 14.62 6.35 -15.87
CA LYS A 102 13.28 5.79 -16.02
C LYS A 102 12.38 6.26 -14.89
N LEU A 103 11.10 6.52 -15.17
CA LEU A 103 10.05 6.57 -14.15
C LEU A 103 9.29 5.24 -14.16
N THR A 104 9.14 4.61 -13.01
CA THR A 104 8.37 3.36 -12.90
C THR A 104 7.08 3.64 -12.16
N ASN A 105 5.95 3.45 -12.84
CA ASN A 105 4.63 3.49 -12.22
C ASN A 105 4.12 2.05 -12.03
N GLY A 106 3.96 1.62 -10.78
CA GLY A 106 3.56 0.27 -10.43
C GLY A 106 2.33 0.29 -9.53
N PRO A 107 1.29 -0.53 -9.79
CA PRO A 107 0.17 -0.68 -8.89
C PRO A 107 0.63 -1.49 -7.66
N GLU A 108 0.22 -1.05 -6.48
CA GLU A 108 0.55 -1.70 -5.22
C GLU A 108 -0.73 -2.03 -4.44
N GLY A 109 -0.70 -3.13 -3.68
CA GLY A 109 -1.83 -3.61 -2.92
C GLY A 109 -1.93 -2.96 -1.54
N PHE A 110 -2.91 -2.08 -1.34
CA PHE A 110 -3.20 -1.45 -0.06
C PHE A 110 -4.48 -2.00 0.56
N SER A 111 -4.40 -2.37 1.84
CA SER A 111 -5.58 -2.61 2.67
C SER A 111 -6.22 -1.29 3.11
N PRO A 112 -7.49 -1.31 3.54
CA PRO A 112 -8.20 -0.14 4.05
C PRO A 112 -7.47 0.64 5.15
N ASP A 113 -6.75 -0.04 6.03
CA ASP A 113 -6.01 0.59 7.14
C ASP A 113 -4.51 0.73 6.85
N CYS A 114 -4.07 0.39 5.64
CA CYS A 114 -2.67 0.34 5.24
C CYS A 114 -1.78 -0.61 6.07
N LYS A 115 -2.38 -1.54 6.82
CA LYS A 115 -1.69 -2.63 7.54
C LYS A 115 -1.79 -3.94 6.76
N TRP A 116 -0.88 -4.87 6.98
CA TRP A 116 -0.92 -6.18 6.29
C TRP A 116 -2.11 -7.01 6.76
N ILE A 117 -2.56 -7.94 5.91
CA ILE A 117 -3.64 -8.88 6.22
C ILE A 117 -3.01 -10.27 6.33
N ILE A 118 -3.03 -10.85 7.52
CA ILE A 118 -2.41 -12.13 7.83
C ILE A 118 -3.40 -12.97 8.63
N GLY A 119 -3.59 -14.24 8.30
CA GLY A 119 -4.42 -15.14 9.12
C GLY A 119 -5.16 -16.18 8.29
N GLU A 120 -5.91 -17.03 8.97
CA GLU A 120 -6.84 -17.96 8.31
C GLU A 120 -8.18 -17.27 8.06
N ALA A 121 -8.72 -17.40 6.85
CA ALA A 121 -10.00 -16.80 6.50
C ALA A 121 -11.14 -17.39 7.36
N PRO A 122 -11.98 -16.58 8.03
CA PRO A 122 -13.05 -17.06 8.90
C PRO A 122 -14.07 -17.96 8.21
N GLU A 123 -14.26 -17.78 6.90
CA GLU A 123 -15.25 -18.47 6.09
C GLU A 123 -14.76 -19.83 5.57
N LEU A 124 -13.45 -20.11 5.61
CA LEU A 124 -12.84 -21.27 4.96
C LEU A 124 -11.78 -21.93 5.87
N ARG A 125 -11.90 -23.24 6.05
CA ARG A 125 -10.89 -24.02 6.79
C ARG A 125 -9.61 -24.18 5.98
N ASN A 126 -8.46 -24.04 6.65
CA ASN A 126 -7.11 -24.19 6.08
C ASN A 126 -6.82 -23.25 4.91
N TYR A 127 -7.49 -22.10 4.85
CA TYR A 127 -7.23 -21.07 3.83
C TYR A 127 -6.51 -19.88 4.47
N HIS A 128 -5.19 -19.84 4.32
CA HIS A 128 -4.35 -18.79 4.88
C HIS A 128 -4.14 -17.65 3.89
N VAL A 129 -4.34 -16.42 4.36
CA VAL A 129 -4.16 -15.19 3.61
C VAL A 129 -2.96 -14.44 4.16
N VAL A 130 -2.06 -14.04 3.27
CA VAL A 130 -1.01 -13.06 3.52
C VAL A 130 -1.07 -12.05 2.36
N ALA A 131 -1.66 -10.89 2.60
CA ALA A 131 -1.99 -9.92 1.56
C ALA A 131 -1.79 -8.47 2.01
N GLY A 132 -1.82 -7.54 1.05
CA GLY A 132 -1.65 -6.12 1.31
C GLY A 132 -0.25 -5.75 1.82
N MET A 133 0.77 -6.55 1.49
CA MET A 133 2.15 -6.36 1.93
C MET A 133 2.85 -5.23 1.15
N LYS A 134 2.35 -4.00 1.31
CA LYS A 134 2.92 -2.80 0.71
C LYS A 134 4.27 -2.39 1.32
N THR A 135 4.99 -1.49 0.64
CA THR A 135 6.10 -0.67 1.17
C THR A 135 7.24 -1.48 1.82
N VAL A 136 7.05 -1.87 3.07
CA VAL A 136 7.98 -2.64 3.91
C VAL A 136 7.78 -4.15 3.70
N GLY A 137 6.86 -4.55 2.82
CA GLY A 137 6.53 -5.94 2.56
C GLY A 137 7.75 -6.81 2.26
N ILE A 138 8.67 -6.33 1.41
CA ILE A 138 9.92 -7.04 1.10
C ILE A 138 10.78 -7.22 2.35
N SER A 139 10.99 -6.15 3.12
CA SER A 139 11.80 -6.20 4.35
C SER A 139 11.18 -7.08 5.44
N ALA A 140 9.85 -7.15 5.49
CA ALA A 140 9.11 -7.93 6.49
C ALA A 140 8.78 -9.36 6.05
N ALA A 141 8.95 -9.70 4.77
CA ALA A 141 8.53 -10.98 4.18
C ALA A 141 9.08 -12.19 4.94
N GLY A 142 10.36 -12.13 5.37
CA GLY A 142 10.96 -13.22 6.14
C GLY A 142 10.26 -13.46 7.48
N GLY A 143 9.95 -12.39 8.22
CA GLY A 143 9.27 -12.48 9.51
C GLY A 143 7.81 -12.93 9.38
N VAL A 144 7.09 -12.36 8.41
CA VAL A 144 5.70 -12.72 8.13
C VAL A 144 5.59 -14.16 7.63
N GLY A 145 6.51 -14.60 6.77
CA GLY A 145 6.57 -15.97 6.29
C GLY A 145 6.77 -16.98 7.44
N ARG A 146 7.72 -16.68 8.34
CA ARG A 146 7.94 -17.49 9.54
C ARG A 146 6.70 -17.55 10.45
N ALA A 147 6.11 -16.40 10.77
CA ALA A 147 4.94 -16.34 11.65
C ALA A 147 3.74 -17.10 11.05
N THR A 148 3.56 -17.02 9.73
CA THR A 148 2.51 -17.76 9.01
C THR A 148 2.77 -19.27 9.05
N ALA A 149 4.02 -19.71 8.81
CA ALA A 149 4.39 -21.11 8.90
C ALA A 149 4.20 -21.67 10.32
N GLU A 150 4.61 -20.92 11.35
CA GLU A 150 4.41 -21.31 12.74
C GLU A 150 2.92 -21.40 13.10
N ARG A 151 2.06 -20.51 12.58
CA ARG A 151 0.60 -20.63 12.74
C ARG A 151 0.04 -21.87 12.04
N ILE A 152 0.51 -22.20 10.84
CA ILE A 152 0.06 -23.40 10.12
C ILE A 152 0.40 -24.68 10.89
N ILE A 153 1.61 -24.75 11.47
CA ILE A 153 2.09 -25.94 12.18
C ILE A 153 1.48 -26.05 13.59
N ASN A 154 1.46 -24.95 14.35
CA ASN A 154 1.10 -24.95 15.76
C ASN A 154 -0.34 -24.48 16.03
N GLY A 155 -1.05 -23.97 15.03
CA GLY A 155 -2.40 -23.41 15.13
C GLY A 155 -2.47 -21.96 15.66
N LEU A 156 -1.35 -21.39 16.14
CA LEU A 156 -1.29 -20.06 16.75
C LEU A 156 -0.07 -19.28 16.24
N PHE A 157 -0.19 -17.95 16.20
CA PHE A 157 0.97 -17.11 15.92
C PHE A 157 1.97 -17.10 17.09
N PRO A 158 3.27 -16.96 16.81
CA PRO A 158 4.31 -16.85 17.86
C PRO A 158 4.29 -15.53 18.63
N TYR A 159 3.71 -14.49 18.05
CA TYR A 159 3.64 -13.13 18.60
C TYR A 159 2.20 -12.62 18.50
N ASP A 160 1.90 -11.54 19.22
CA ASP A 160 0.61 -10.85 19.06
C ASP A 160 0.53 -10.20 17.66
N MET A 161 -0.37 -10.73 16.85
CA MET A 161 -0.62 -10.31 15.48
C MET A 161 -2.03 -9.71 15.32
N TYR A 162 -2.72 -9.37 16.42
CA TYR A 162 -4.12 -8.94 16.39
C TYR A 162 -4.39 -7.78 15.41
N GLU A 163 -3.49 -6.80 15.35
CA GLU A 163 -3.61 -5.66 14.43
C GLU A 163 -3.49 -6.03 12.94
N LEU A 164 -2.89 -7.18 12.65
CA LEU A 164 -2.66 -7.69 11.30
C LEU A 164 -3.62 -8.84 10.95
N ASP A 165 -4.40 -9.33 11.92
CA ASP A 165 -5.32 -10.45 11.73
C ASP A 165 -6.42 -10.09 10.72
N ILE A 166 -6.78 -11.05 9.87
CA ILE A 166 -7.84 -10.88 8.86
C ILE A 166 -9.22 -10.58 9.47
N CYS A 167 -9.48 -11.06 10.69
CA CYS A 167 -10.77 -10.89 11.37
C CYS A 167 -11.08 -9.44 11.78
N ARG A 168 -10.12 -8.52 11.65
CA ARG A 168 -10.36 -7.10 11.94
C ARG A 168 -11.26 -6.42 10.90
N PHE A 169 -11.47 -7.05 9.74
CA PHE A 169 -12.39 -6.55 8.73
C PHE A 169 -13.74 -7.29 8.77
N LEU A 170 -14.83 -6.53 8.75
CA LEU A 170 -16.18 -7.07 8.56
C LEU A 170 -16.49 -7.17 7.06
N GLY A 171 -17.48 -7.99 6.69
CA GLY A 171 -17.98 -8.04 5.32
C GLY A 171 -18.43 -6.68 4.77
N LEU A 172 -18.82 -5.73 5.65
CA LEU A 172 -19.14 -4.34 5.27
C LEU A 172 -17.94 -3.55 4.75
N HIS A 173 -16.72 -3.90 5.18
CA HIS A 173 -15.48 -3.31 4.66
C HIS A 173 -15.15 -3.84 3.26
N ASN A 174 -15.74 -4.95 2.82
CA ASN A 174 -15.61 -5.45 1.44
C ASN A 174 -16.58 -4.76 0.46
N ASN A 175 -16.86 -3.48 0.71
CA ASN A 175 -17.68 -2.64 -0.16
C ASN A 175 -16.78 -1.86 -1.11
N ARG A 176 -17.01 -1.96 -2.43
CA ARG A 176 -16.23 -1.24 -3.46
C ARG A 176 -16.10 0.26 -3.20
N LYS A 177 -17.18 0.91 -2.75
CA LYS A 177 -17.14 2.35 -2.43
C LYS A 177 -16.24 2.63 -1.22
N PHE A 178 -16.38 1.84 -0.16
CA PHE A 178 -15.55 1.97 1.04
C PHE A 178 -14.08 1.74 0.69
N LEU A 179 -13.75 0.66 0.00
CA LEU A 179 -12.39 0.31 -0.40
C LEU A 179 -11.79 1.42 -1.27
N ARG A 180 -12.51 1.90 -2.29
CA ARG A 180 -12.02 2.99 -3.15
C ARG A 180 -11.75 4.26 -2.35
N ASP A 181 -12.70 4.71 -1.55
CA ASP A 181 -12.58 5.99 -0.83
C ASP A 181 -11.49 5.90 0.26
N ARG A 182 -11.39 4.75 0.95
CA ARG A 182 -10.40 4.50 2.00
C ARG A 182 -8.99 4.31 1.45
N SER A 183 -8.83 3.49 0.41
CA SER A 183 -7.53 3.21 -0.21
C SER A 183 -6.94 4.41 -0.97
N ARG A 184 -7.69 5.50 -1.16
CA ARG A 184 -7.15 6.80 -1.59
C ARG A 184 -6.52 7.59 -0.45
N GLU A 185 -7.12 7.55 0.74
CA GLU A 185 -6.65 8.31 1.90
C GLU A 185 -5.51 7.61 2.63
N ALA A 186 -5.65 6.30 2.87
CA ALA A 186 -4.74 5.56 3.73
C ALA A 186 -3.26 5.60 3.25
N PRO A 187 -2.96 5.48 1.93
CA PRO A 187 -1.57 5.60 1.46
C PRO A 187 -0.98 6.99 1.67
N GLY A 188 -1.77 8.06 1.48
CA GLY A 188 -1.32 9.44 1.69
C GLY A 188 -0.97 9.78 3.14
N LEU A 189 -1.41 8.94 4.09
CA LEU A 189 -1.04 9.05 5.50
C LEU A 189 0.25 8.32 5.87
N HIS A 190 0.93 7.68 4.92
CA HIS A 190 2.10 6.84 5.20
C HIS A 190 3.25 7.59 5.91
N TYR A 191 3.48 8.84 5.53
CA TYR A 191 4.49 9.71 6.16
C TYR A 191 3.91 10.75 7.12
N ALA A 192 2.59 10.75 7.34
CA ALA A 192 1.95 11.69 8.25
C ALA A 192 2.20 11.31 9.71
N LEU A 193 2.55 12.29 10.57
CA LEU A 193 2.76 12.10 12.01
C LEU A 193 1.57 11.41 12.69
N PRO A 194 1.70 10.19 13.26
CA PRO A 194 0.57 9.45 13.80
C PRO A 194 0.18 9.98 15.19
N TYR A 195 -0.64 11.03 15.22
CA TYR A 195 -1.22 11.51 16.47
C TYR A 195 -2.15 10.46 17.11
N PRO A 196 -2.17 10.36 18.44
CA PRO A 196 -3.13 9.50 19.14
C PRO A 196 -4.56 9.79 18.70
N PHE A 197 -5.37 8.73 18.59
CA PHE A 197 -6.78 8.83 18.20
C PHE A 197 -7.02 9.50 16.84
N ARG A 198 -6.03 9.44 15.93
CA ARG A 198 -6.25 9.83 14.54
C ARG A 198 -7.32 8.93 13.93
N GLU A 199 -8.37 9.58 13.46
CA GLU A 199 -9.43 8.96 12.69
C GLU A 199 -9.26 9.30 11.21
N PHE A 200 -9.58 8.35 10.36
CA PHE A 200 -9.63 8.63 8.94
C PHE A 200 -10.94 9.37 8.57
N ARG A 201 -10.90 10.14 7.47
CA ARG A 201 -11.98 11.03 7.03
C ARG A 201 -12.95 10.39 6.03
N THR A 202 -12.47 9.52 5.15
CA THR A 202 -13.29 8.77 4.19
C THR A 202 -13.89 7.49 4.80
N GLY A 203 -14.68 6.70 4.07
CA GLY A 203 -15.15 5.38 4.54
C GLY A 203 -15.96 5.39 5.86
N ARG A 204 -16.58 6.51 6.21
CA ARG A 204 -17.36 6.71 7.45
C ARG A 204 -18.82 6.32 7.31
N ASN A 205 -19.52 6.27 8.44
CA ASN A 205 -20.97 6.06 8.51
C ASN A 205 -21.43 4.72 7.90
N LEU A 206 -20.61 3.67 7.99
CA LEU A 206 -21.00 2.32 7.55
C LEU A 206 -22.09 1.75 8.45
N ARG A 207 -21.99 2.00 9.75
CA ARG A 207 -22.97 1.61 10.77
C ARG A 207 -23.15 2.75 11.75
N MET A 208 -24.40 3.05 12.07
CA MET A 208 -24.78 4.09 13.03
C MET A 208 -25.78 3.50 14.01
N SER A 209 -25.69 3.90 15.27
CA SER A 209 -26.73 3.57 16.25
C SER A 209 -27.97 4.45 16.00
N PRO A 210 -29.17 4.05 16.43
CA PRO A 210 -30.37 4.89 16.31
C PRO A 210 -30.25 6.27 16.99
N ILE A 211 -29.36 6.41 17.98
CA ILE A 211 -29.10 7.66 18.70
C ILE A 211 -28.07 8.56 18.01
N TYR A 212 -27.37 8.07 16.98
CA TYR A 212 -26.32 8.82 16.27
C TYR A 212 -26.77 10.21 15.80
N PRO A 213 -27.94 10.41 15.17
CA PRO A 213 -28.36 11.74 14.72
C PRO A 213 -28.46 12.75 15.88
N ARG A 214 -29.04 12.33 17.01
CA ARG A 214 -29.20 13.18 18.21
C ARG A 214 -27.86 13.54 18.84
N LEU A 215 -26.93 12.59 18.92
CA LEU A 215 -25.60 12.83 19.46
C LEU A 215 -24.79 13.77 18.56
N ARG A 216 -24.92 13.62 17.24
CA ARG A 216 -24.29 14.52 16.27
C ARG A 216 -24.84 15.94 16.38
N GLU A 217 -26.16 16.09 16.52
CA GLU A 217 -26.80 17.39 16.77
C GLU A 217 -26.33 18.01 18.10
N ALA A 218 -26.07 17.19 19.11
CA ALA A 218 -25.50 17.62 20.39
C ALA A 218 -23.98 17.92 20.35
N GLY A 219 -23.32 17.76 19.20
CA GLY A 219 -21.90 18.09 19.03
C GLY A 219 -20.92 16.98 19.40
N ALA A 220 -21.36 15.72 19.44
CA ALA A 220 -20.46 14.60 19.70
C ALA A 220 -19.38 14.45 18.61
N VAL A 221 -18.15 14.12 19.02
CA VAL A 221 -17.01 13.84 18.14
C VAL A 221 -16.88 12.33 18.01
N PHE A 222 -17.03 11.80 16.80
CA PHE A 222 -17.10 10.36 16.61
C PHE A 222 -15.77 9.74 16.17
N GLY A 223 -15.39 8.65 16.81
CA GLY A 223 -14.42 7.68 16.31
C GLY A 223 -15.10 6.53 15.55
N GLN A 224 -14.32 5.79 14.76
CA GLN A 224 -14.80 4.63 14.01
C GLN A 224 -14.14 3.34 14.51
N VAL A 225 -14.95 2.37 14.95
CA VAL A 225 -14.48 1.02 15.30
C VAL A 225 -15.39 -0.01 14.64
N MET A 226 -14.82 -0.95 13.88
CA MET A 226 -15.59 -2.01 13.20
C MET A 226 -16.78 -1.46 12.37
N GLY A 227 -16.56 -0.32 11.72
CA GLY A 227 -17.55 0.40 10.91
C GLY A 227 -18.61 1.20 11.69
N TYR A 228 -18.66 1.09 13.03
CA TYR A 228 -19.55 1.90 13.87
C TYR A 228 -18.98 3.27 14.17
N GLU A 229 -19.82 4.29 14.01
CA GLU A 229 -19.59 5.62 14.57
C GLU A 229 -19.87 5.62 16.08
N ARG A 230 -18.88 5.99 16.88
CA ARG A 230 -18.95 5.98 18.35
C ARG A 230 -18.54 7.35 18.91
N PRO A 231 -19.40 8.02 19.70
CA PRO A 231 -19.12 9.32 20.30
C PRO A 231 -18.03 9.24 21.37
#